data_AF-A0A8J3LLM2-F1
#
_entry.id   AF-A0A8J3LLM2-F1
#
_cell.length_a   1.000
_cell.length_b   1.000
_cell.length_c   1.000
_cell.angle_alpha   90.00
_cell.angle_beta   90.00
_cell.angle_gamma   90.00
#
_symmetry.space_group_name_H-M   'P 1'
#
loop_
_entity.id
_entity.type
_entity.pdbx_description
1 polymer ?
#
loop_
_entity_poly.entity_id
_entity_poly.type
_entity_poly.pdbx_seq_one_letter_code
_entity_poly.pdbx_strand_id
1 'polypeptide(L)'
;MVNRAGLVPEATGGESAVSMVSRARDIMRRLNCLRPDLAAEDDRILTSLNQFDFLACHRAGCDKQLRAERCLLSHFAKFYGSRTQLIAERLIADQTLREQIYPGSDQQLAEALYQIDNAARKIGFAYDGWEGYTALVQEFVNANLPT
;
A
#
# COMPACT_ATOMS: atom_id res chain seq x y z
N MET A 1 -27.70 -28.77 -18.06
CA MET A 1 -28.70 -27.71 -18.35
C MET A 1 -28.75 -26.76 -17.16
N VAL A 2 -28.67 -25.46 -17.45
CA VAL A 2 -28.55 -24.30 -16.55
C VAL A 2 -29.83 -24.08 -15.72
N ASN A 3 -29.72 -23.62 -14.46
CA ASN A 3 -30.16 -22.28 -14.01
C ASN A 3 -30.14 -22.15 -12.47
N ARG A 4 -29.45 -21.12 -11.95
CA ARG A 4 -29.88 -20.40 -10.74
C ARG A 4 -29.23 -19.01 -10.68
N ALA A 5 -29.73 -18.12 -11.52
CA ALA A 5 -29.80 -16.71 -11.16
C ALA A 5 -30.96 -16.53 -10.17
N GLY A 6 -30.70 -15.93 -9.01
CA GLY A 6 -31.74 -15.61 -8.05
C GLY A 6 -31.20 -15.22 -6.68
N LEU A 7 -31.19 -13.91 -6.44
CA LEU A 7 -31.21 -13.23 -5.14
C LEU A 7 -29.85 -13.07 -4.43
N VAL A 8 -29.17 -11.97 -4.78
CA VAL A 8 -28.25 -11.28 -3.87
C VAL A 8 -29.12 -10.47 -2.90
N PRO A 9 -29.10 -10.73 -1.59
CA PRO A 9 -29.60 -9.79 -0.61
C PRO A 9 -28.52 -8.73 -0.37
N GLU A 10 -28.86 -7.47 -0.58
CA GLU A 10 -28.05 -6.35 -0.10
C GLU A 10 -28.12 -6.25 1.43
N ALA A 11 -26.91 -6.15 1.99
CA ALA A 11 -26.49 -5.54 3.25
C ALA A 11 -27.00 -6.11 4.58
N THR A 12 -26.07 -6.64 5.37
CA THR A 12 -25.88 -6.29 6.81
C THR A 12 -24.60 -6.93 7.38
N GLY A 13 -23.62 -6.10 7.76
CA GLY A 13 -22.63 -6.44 8.80
C GLY A 13 -21.36 -7.21 8.39
N GLY A 14 -20.27 -6.47 8.11
CA GLY A 14 -18.92 -6.90 8.48
C GLY A 14 -18.27 -8.02 7.68
N GLU A 15 -18.44 -8.09 6.36
CA GLU A 15 -17.49 -8.84 5.54
C GLU A 15 -16.15 -8.09 5.56
N SER A 16 -15.16 -8.64 6.25
CA SER A 16 -13.77 -8.22 6.16
C SER A 16 -13.32 -8.40 4.70
N ALA A 17 -13.50 -7.36 3.89
CA ALA A 17 -13.19 -7.41 2.47
C ALA A 17 -11.72 -7.86 2.32
N VAL A 18 -11.54 -9.06 1.76
CA VAL A 18 -10.22 -9.67 1.56
C VAL A 18 -9.34 -8.65 0.85
N SER A 19 -8.22 -8.30 1.47
CA SER A 19 -7.27 -7.33 0.93
C SER A 19 -6.82 -7.73 -0.47
N MET A 20 -6.63 -6.75 -1.38
CA MET A 20 -6.07 -7.02 -2.70
C MET A 20 -4.68 -7.66 -2.60
N VAL A 21 -3.88 -7.28 -1.60
CA VAL A 21 -2.59 -7.90 -1.29
C VAL A 21 -2.76 -9.39 -0.94
N SER A 22 -3.76 -9.74 -0.13
CA SER A 22 -4.05 -11.15 0.18
C SER A 22 -4.47 -11.93 -1.07
N ARG A 23 -5.34 -11.36 -1.92
CA ARG A 23 -5.74 -11.99 -3.18
C ARG A 23 -4.57 -12.18 -4.14
N ALA A 24 -3.70 -11.17 -4.27
CA ALA A 24 -2.49 -11.25 -5.09
C ALA A 24 -1.55 -12.35 -4.58
N ARG A 25 -1.38 -12.47 -3.26
CA ARG A 25 -0.58 -13.54 -2.64
C ARG A 25 -1.12 -14.92 -2.99
N ASP A 26 -2.44 -15.12 -2.94
CA ASP A 26 -3.05 -16.41 -3.27
C ASP A 26 -2.88 -16.78 -4.74
N ILE A 27 -2.89 -15.80 -5.65
CA ILE A 27 -2.55 -16.02 -7.06
C ILE A 27 -1.08 -16.41 -7.20
N MET A 28 -0.15 -15.68 -6.57
CA MET A 28 1.28 -15.98 -6.63
C MET A 28 1.63 -17.35 -6.04
N ARG A 29 0.94 -17.78 -4.98
CA ARG A 29 1.06 -19.15 -4.43
C ARG A 29 0.77 -20.22 -5.47
N ARG A 30 -0.25 -20.01 -6.30
CA ARG A 30 -0.70 -20.98 -7.31
C ARG A 30 0.13 -20.97 -8.59
N LEU A 31 0.66 -19.81 -8.98
CA LEU A 31 1.35 -19.62 -10.26
C LEU A 31 2.87 -19.50 -10.06
N ASN A 32 3.57 -20.63 -10.22
CA ASN A 32 5.04 -20.68 -10.11
C ASN A 32 5.75 -19.64 -11.00
N CYS A 33 5.19 -19.32 -12.18
CA CYS A 33 5.79 -18.36 -13.11
C CYS A 33 5.84 -16.92 -12.57
N LEU A 34 5.03 -16.56 -11.57
CA LEU A 34 5.06 -15.26 -10.91
C LEU A 34 6.08 -15.19 -9.76
N ARG A 35 6.73 -16.31 -9.45
CA ARG A 35 7.71 -16.44 -8.37
C ARG A 35 8.80 -17.46 -8.75
N PRO A 36 9.54 -17.22 -9.85
CA PRO A 36 10.51 -18.19 -10.37
C PRO A 36 11.59 -18.55 -9.34
N ASP A 37 11.93 -17.62 -8.45
CA ASP A 37 13.03 -17.76 -7.48
C ASP A 37 12.55 -17.99 -6.03
N LEU A 38 11.24 -18.09 -5.79
CA LEU A 38 10.66 -18.17 -4.43
C LEU A 38 9.71 -19.36 -4.27
N ALA A 39 9.76 -19.96 -3.08
CA ALA A 39 8.77 -20.95 -2.65
C ALA A 39 7.37 -20.30 -2.50
N ALA A 40 6.31 -21.10 -2.62
CA ALA A 40 4.93 -20.62 -2.56
C ALA A 40 4.59 -19.86 -1.26
N GLU A 41 5.15 -20.33 -0.15
CA GLU A 41 4.89 -19.79 1.18
C GLU A 41 5.99 -18.83 1.66
N ASP A 42 6.92 -18.44 0.78
CA ASP A 42 7.99 -17.51 1.14
C ASP A 42 7.41 -16.14 1.52
N ASP A 43 7.71 -15.69 2.74
CA ASP A 43 7.17 -14.45 3.31
C ASP A 43 7.63 -13.19 2.56
N ARG A 44 8.74 -13.29 1.80
CA ARG A 44 9.22 -12.21 0.91
C ARG A 44 8.19 -11.83 -0.15
N ILE A 45 7.31 -12.76 -0.55
CA ILE A 45 6.21 -12.47 -1.47
C ILE A 45 5.27 -11.44 -0.85
N LEU A 46 4.85 -11.66 0.40
CA LEU A 46 3.95 -10.74 1.09
C LEU A 46 4.62 -9.37 1.29
N THR A 47 5.89 -9.34 1.67
CA THR A 47 6.66 -8.10 1.76
C THR A 47 6.71 -7.36 0.42
N SER A 48 7.04 -8.05 -0.68
CA SER A 48 7.08 -7.43 -2.00
C SER A 48 5.74 -6.85 -2.44
N LEU A 49 4.63 -7.55 -2.16
CA LEU A 49 3.29 -7.06 -2.49
C LEU A 49 2.92 -5.83 -1.67
N ASN A 50 3.26 -5.79 -0.39
CA ASN A 50 3.05 -4.62 0.47
C ASN A 50 3.87 -3.42 -0.03
N GLN A 51 5.13 -3.63 -0.42
CA GLN A 51 5.97 -2.58 -0.98
C GLN A 51 5.41 -2.06 -2.30
N PHE A 52 4.95 -2.94 -3.19
CA PHE A 52 4.30 -2.54 -4.44
C PHE A 52 3.02 -1.73 -4.19
N ASP A 53 2.14 -2.19 -3.30
CA ASP A 53 0.90 -1.49 -2.94
C ASP A 53 1.17 -0.10 -2.34
N PHE A 54 2.20 0.01 -1.49
CA PHE A 54 2.68 1.28 -0.95
C PHE A 54 3.16 2.22 -2.06
N LEU A 55 3.98 1.74 -3.00
CA LEU A 55 4.48 2.55 -4.11
C LEU A 55 3.34 3.00 -5.05
N ALA A 56 2.34 2.15 -5.26
CA ALA A 56 1.14 2.51 -6.01
C ALA A 56 0.34 3.59 -5.29
N CYS A 57 0.17 3.49 -3.96
CA CYS A 57 -0.43 4.55 -3.14
C CYS A 57 0.36 5.85 -3.23
N HIS A 58 1.68 5.79 -3.21
CA HIS A 58 2.54 6.95 -3.37
C HIS A 58 2.35 7.63 -4.73
N ARG A 59 2.36 6.86 -5.82
CA ARG A 59 2.12 7.39 -7.17
C ARG A 59 0.74 8.07 -7.25
N ALA A 60 -0.30 7.44 -6.72
CA ALA A 60 -1.65 8.01 -6.69
C ALA A 60 -1.72 9.26 -5.79
N GLY A 61 -1.01 9.25 -4.66
CA GLY A 61 -0.91 10.38 -3.74
C GLY A 61 -0.23 11.58 -4.38
N CYS A 62 0.72 11.40 -5.29
CA CYS A 62 1.41 12.48 -5.99
C CYS A 62 0.61 13.08 -7.17
N ASP A 63 -0.38 12.37 -7.68
CA ASP A 63 -1.23 12.82 -8.78
C ASP A 63 -2.44 13.60 -8.25
N LYS A 64 -2.64 14.85 -8.71
CA LYS A 64 -3.72 15.71 -8.22
C LYS A 64 -5.12 15.14 -8.50
N GLN A 65 -5.31 14.48 -9.63
CA GLN A 65 -6.59 13.91 -10.01
C GLN A 65 -6.88 12.66 -9.17
N LEU A 66 -5.93 11.72 -9.08
CA LEU A 66 -6.10 10.51 -8.28
C LEU A 66 -6.26 10.82 -6.78
N ARG A 67 -5.57 11.86 -6.30
CA ARG A 67 -5.73 12.37 -4.93
C ARG A 67 -7.14 12.90 -4.68
N ALA A 68 -7.71 13.66 -5.62
CA ALA A 68 -9.08 14.20 -5.51
C ALA A 68 -10.14 13.08 -5.49
N GLU A 69 -9.89 11.99 -6.23
CA GLU A 69 -10.75 10.81 -6.25
C GLU A 69 -10.63 9.92 -4.99
N ARG A 70 -9.76 10.29 -4.03
CA ARG A 70 -9.47 9.53 -2.80
C ARG A 70 -9.07 8.08 -3.07
N CYS A 71 -8.41 7.83 -4.21
CA CYS A 71 -7.99 6.50 -4.66
C CYS A 71 -6.78 5.93 -3.89
N LEU A 72 -6.56 6.32 -2.63
CA LEU A 72 -5.50 5.75 -1.79
C LEU A 72 -5.92 4.35 -1.31
N LEU A 73 -5.61 3.35 -2.13
CA LEU A 73 -5.86 1.94 -1.86
C LEU A 73 -4.78 1.37 -0.94
N SER A 74 -4.74 1.84 0.33
CA SER A 74 -3.73 1.43 1.31
C SER A 74 -3.99 0.02 1.86
N HIS A 75 -4.01 -0.98 0.98
CA HIS A 75 -4.23 -2.38 1.34
C HIS A 75 -3.08 -2.94 2.18
N PHE A 76 -1.87 -2.40 2.02
CA PHE A 76 -0.72 -2.68 2.85
C PHE A 76 -0.98 -2.37 4.33
N ALA A 77 -1.90 -1.44 4.62
CA ALA A 77 -2.13 -0.97 5.98
C ALA A 77 -2.70 -2.05 6.92
N LYS A 78 -3.22 -3.15 6.37
CA LYS A 78 -3.67 -4.32 7.15
C LYS A 78 -2.53 -5.23 7.63
N PHE A 79 -1.28 -4.92 7.26
CA PHE A 79 -0.10 -5.72 7.59
C PHE A 79 0.91 -4.89 8.37
N TYR A 80 1.87 -5.57 9.01
CA TYR A 80 2.94 -4.93 9.77
C TYR A 80 3.72 -3.91 8.94
N GLY A 81 3.87 -2.69 9.48
CA GLY A 81 4.57 -1.59 8.82
C GLY A 81 6.03 -1.88 8.46
N SER A 82 6.68 -2.82 9.15
CA SER A 82 8.03 -3.29 8.82
C SER A 82 8.17 -3.79 7.37
N ARG A 83 7.07 -4.24 6.74
CA ARG A 83 7.06 -4.69 5.34
C ARG A 83 7.19 -3.55 4.34
N THR A 84 6.67 -2.36 4.67
CA THR A 84 6.68 -1.18 3.80
C THR A 84 7.75 -0.15 4.21
N GLN A 85 8.26 -0.23 5.43
CA GLN A 85 9.26 0.68 5.95
C GLN A 85 10.48 0.82 5.02
N LEU A 86 11.10 -0.30 4.62
CA LEU A 86 12.32 -0.26 3.81
C LEU A 86 12.11 0.44 2.46
N ILE A 87 10.93 0.32 1.84
CA ILE A 87 10.68 1.01 0.57
C ILE A 87 10.38 2.50 0.78
N ALA A 88 9.75 2.88 1.88
CA ALA A 88 9.56 4.28 2.26
C ALA A 88 10.91 4.99 2.52
N GLU A 89 11.81 4.33 3.25
CA GLU A 89 13.17 4.82 3.51
C GLU A 89 13.99 4.92 2.21
N ARG A 90 13.88 3.93 1.31
CA ARG A 90 14.54 4.00 0.01
C ARG A 90 14.00 5.13 -0.86
N LEU A 91 12.69 5.39 -0.83
CA LEU A 91 12.07 6.48 -1.60
C LEU A 91 12.62 7.85 -1.20
N ILE A 92 12.94 8.05 0.08
CA ILE A 92 13.54 9.30 0.56
C ILE A 92 15.07 9.36 0.34
N ALA A 93 15.78 8.22 0.37
CA ALA A 93 17.23 8.18 0.24
C ALA A 93 17.74 8.07 -1.21
N ASP A 94 16.99 7.43 -2.09
CA ASP A 94 17.39 7.14 -3.48
C ASP A 94 16.62 8.05 -4.46
N GLN A 95 17.31 9.12 -4.88
CA GLN A 95 16.76 10.09 -5.83
C GLN A 95 16.42 9.45 -7.18
N THR A 96 17.22 8.49 -7.66
CA THR A 96 16.98 7.83 -8.94
C THR A 96 15.71 6.97 -8.90
N LEU A 97 15.52 6.21 -7.82
CA LEU A 97 14.27 5.47 -7.59
C LEU A 97 13.08 6.43 -7.55
N ARG A 98 13.22 7.53 -6.80
CA ARG A 98 12.16 8.53 -6.65
C ARG A 98 11.75 9.10 -8.00
N GLU A 99 12.71 9.53 -8.83
CA GLU A 99 12.44 10.09 -10.16
C GLU A 99 11.72 9.11 -11.10
N GLN A 100 12.03 7.82 -11.00
CA GLN A 100 11.34 6.78 -11.79
C GLN A 100 9.88 6.60 -11.36
N ILE A 101 9.60 6.71 -10.06
CA ILE A 101 8.24 6.53 -9.52
C ILE A 101 7.43 7.81 -9.66
N TYR A 102 7.98 8.95 -9.28
CA TYR A 102 7.39 10.27 -9.43
C TYR A 102 8.47 11.38 -9.30
N PRO A 103 8.77 12.14 -10.37
CA PRO A 103 9.79 13.19 -10.36
C PRO A 103 9.27 14.49 -9.73
N GLY A 104 8.73 14.41 -8.51
CA GLY A 104 8.24 15.55 -7.74
C GLY A 104 9.28 16.16 -6.81
N SER A 105 8.94 17.30 -6.21
CA SER A 105 9.74 17.90 -5.14
C SER A 105 9.63 17.12 -3.83
N ASP A 106 10.60 17.34 -2.93
CA ASP A 106 10.59 16.78 -1.56
C ASP A 106 9.32 17.17 -0.80
N GLN A 107 8.82 18.39 -1.02
CA GLN A 107 7.54 18.83 -0.47
C GLN A 107 6.37 17.97 -0.97
N GLN A 108 6.29 17.71 -2.28
CA GLN A 108 5.22 16.88 -2.85
C GLN A 108 5.29 15.44 -2.33
N LEU A 109 6.51 14.91 -2.17
CA LEU A 109 6.74 13.61 -1.55
C LEU A 109 6.28 13.60 -0.08
N ALA A 110 6.67 14.59 0.71
CA ALA A 110 6.27 14.71 2.11
C ALA A 110 4.75 14.82 2.27
N GLU A 111 4.08 15.61 1.42
CA GLU A 111 2.63 15.68 1.36
C GLU A 111 2.00 14.31 1.06
N ALA A 112 2.51 13.59 0.05
CA ALA A 112 2.00 12.27 -0.29
C ALA A 112 2.18 11.26 0.85
N LEU A 113 3.37 11.20 1.45
CA LEU A 113 3.66 10.32 2.58
C LEU A 113 2.75 10.62 3.78
N TYR A 114 2.53 11.90 4.10
CA TYR A 114 1.62 12.33 5.16
C TYR A 114 0.18 11.89 4.90
N GLN A 115 -0.32 12.05 3.67
CA GLN A 115 -1.67 11.61 3.32
C GLN A 115 -1.82 10.08 3.38
N ILE A 116 -0.79 9.35 2.94
CA ILE A 116 -0.75 7.89 3.03
C ILE A 116 -0.79 7.45 4.50
N ASP A 117 0.01 8.05 5.38
CA ASP A 117 0.02 7.70 6.81
C ASP A 117 -1.35 7.90 7.45
N ASN A 118 -1.97 9.06 7.19
CA ASN A 118 -3.31 9.38 7.69
C ASN A 118 -4.39 8.43 7.17
N ALA A 119 -4.29 7.99 5.91
CA ALA A 119 -5.21 7.01 5.35
C ALA A 119 -4.96 5.61 5.92
N ALA A 120 -3.70 5.19 6.00
CA ALA A 120 -3.27 3.89 6.46
C ALA A 120 -3.60 3.67 7.94
N ARG A 121 -3.40 4.66 8.83
CA ARG A 121 -3.75 4.54 10.26
C ARG A 121 -5.23 4.24 10.50
N LYS A 122 -6.12 4.82 9.68
CA LYS A 122 -7.57 4.55 9.77
C LYS A 122 -7.92 3.10 9.45
N ILE A 123 -7.14 2.47 8.58
CA ILE A 123 -7.32 1.08 8.19
C ILE A 123 -6.60 0.17 9.18
N GLY A 124 -5.32 0.44 9.46
CA GLY A 124 -4.43 -0.42 10.24
C GLY A 124 -4.88 -0.65 11.67
N PHE A 125 -5.55 0.32 12.30
CA PHE A 125 -6.09 0.18 13.66
C PHE A 125 -7.00 -1.05 13.82
N ALA A 126 -7.82 -1.37 12.81
CA ALA A 126 -8.73 -2.51 12.88
C ALA A 126 -8.04 -3.87 12.67
N TYR A 127 -6.77 -3.89 12.27
CA TYR A 127 -6.04 -5.11 11.87
C TYR A 127 -4.71 -5.27 12.61
N ASP A 128 -4.40 -4.43 13.60
CA ASP A 128 -3.09 -4.41 14.27
C ASP A 128 -1.93 -4.33 13.26
N GLY A 129 -2.14 -3.52 12.22
CA GLY A 129 -1.30 -3.48 11.02
C GLY A 129 -0.36 -2.26 10.99
N TRP A 130 -0.73 -1.25 10.20
CA TRP A 130 0.05 -0.03 10.09
C TRP A 130 -0.08 0.87 11.31
N GLU A 131 1.05 1.19 11.93
CA GLU A 131 1.14 2.05 13.12
C GLU A 131 1.77 3.41 12.85
N GLY A 132 2.36 3.59 11.67
CA GLY A 132 3.08 4.80 11.27
C GLY A 132 4.44 4.52 10.68
N TYR A 133 5.07 5.59 10.23
CA TYR A 133 6.45 5.57 9.77
C TYR A 133 7.47 5.54 10.91
N THR A 134 8.71 5.18 10.57
CA THR A 134 9.87 5.36 11.44
C THR A 134 10.26 6.82 11.59
N ALA A 135 11.12 7.09 12.59
CA ALA A 135 11.65 8.42 12.87
C ALA A 135 12.26 9.06 11.61
N LEU A 136 13.05 8.32 10.82
CA LEU A 136 13.70 8.86 9.62
C LEU A 136 12.69 9.42 8.60
N VAL A 137 11.65 8.66 8.27
CA VAL A 137 10.63 9.09 7.30
C VAL A 137 9.76 10.18 7.92
N GLN A 138 9.46 10.12 9.21
CA GLN A 138 8.70 11.15 9.90
C GLN A 138 9.45 12.48 9.96
N GLU A 139 10.76 12.46 10.19
CA GLU A 139 11.65 13.62 10.15
C GLU A 139 11.67 14.24 8.76
N PHE A 140 11.80 13.43 7.71
CA PHE A 140 11.71 13.90 6.32
C PHE A 140 10.37 14.59 6.04
N VAL A 141 9.25 13.99 6.48
CA VAL A 141 7.91 14.57 6.31
C VAL A 141 7.81 15.91 7.04
N ASN A 142 8.22 15.97 8.31
CA ASN A 142 8.13 17.18 9.13
C ASN A 142 9.00 18.32 8.59
N ALA A 143 10.17 18.01 8.01
CA ALA A 143 11.09 19.00 7.46
C ALA A 143 10.59 19.63 6.13
N ASN A 144 9.67 18.95 5.43
CA ASN A 144 9.28 19.32 4.06
C ASN A 144 7.78 19.62 3.90
N LEU A 145 6.97 19.48 4.96
CA LEU A 145 5.58 19.94 4.94
C LEU A 145 5.50 21.47 5.09
N PRO A 146 4.62 22.15 4.35
CA PRO A 146 4.39 23.58 4.55
C PRO A 146 3.78 23.84 5.94
N THR A 147 4.38 24.77 6.68
CA THR A 147 3.83 25.34 7.94
C THR A 147 2.53 26.11 7.73
#